data_AF-A0A1H2YDH9-F1
#
_entry.id   AF-A0A1H2YDH9-F1
#
_cell.length_a   1.000
_cell.length_b   1.000
_cell.length_c   1.000
_cell.angle_alpha   90.00
_cell.angle_beta   90.00
_cell.angle_gamma   90.00
#
_symmetry.space_group_name_H-M   'P 1'
#
loop_
_entity.id
_entity.type
_entity.pdbx_description
1 polymer ?
#
loop_
_entity_poly.entity_id
_entity_poly.type
_entity_poly.pdbx_seq_one_letter_code
_entity_poly.pdbx_strand_id
1 'polypeptide(L)'
;ESDLSHSVPTAQERDQFQRFTEALLQPPEAGAAKLRDLIGPNQEAYLVIHVSDLYKLGLLHPDKFGVAYKNFMLTGNIHGLINHMKVEMKEHDYSTYTLQSLSDRDIRAFFLADEPSTQTLMARLLPFTEKEPPLNLQAVQLVYQQGGYWVYKLP
;
A
#
# COMPACT_ATOMS: atom_id res chain seq x y z
N GLU A 1 -5.60 -22.27 -27.69
CA GLU A 1 -5.83 -21.92 -26.28
C GLU A 1 -4.57 -22.28 -25.53
N SER A 2 -3.75 -21.28 -25.21
CA SER A 2 -2.44 -21.49 -24.61
C SER A 2 -2.60 -21.77 -23.13
N ASP A 3 -2.03 -22.90 -22.71
CA ASP A 3 -1.75 -23.35 -21.36
C ASP A 3 -1.37 -22.18 -20.44
N LEU A 4 -2.36 -21.68 -19.68
CA LEU A 4 -2.12 -20.76 -18.58
C LEU A 4 -1.49 -21.60 -17.47
N SER A 5 -0.15 -21.64 -17.45
CA SER A 5 0.63 -22.40 -16.49
C SER A 5 0.23 -22.02 -15.05
N HIS A 6 -0.55 -22.87 -14.39
CA HIS A 6 -0.67 -22.85 -12.95
C HIS A 6 0.57 -23.50 -12.34
N SER A 7 1.72 -22.82 -12.40
CA SER A 7 2.89 -23.25 -11.65
C SER A 7 2.60 -23.07 -10.16
N VAL A 8 2.73 -24.15 -9.40
CA VAL A 8 2.67 -24.09 -7.94
C VAL A 8 3.96 -23.41 -7.47
N PRO A 9 3.89 -22.33 -6.67
CA PRO A 9 5.08 -21.66 -6.19
C PRO A 9 5.91 -22.61 -5.33
N THR A 10 7.21 -22.64 -5.62
CA THR A 10 8.24 -23.40 -4.91
C THR A 10 8.36 -22.94 -3.46
N ALA A 11 9.00 -23.75 -2.62
CA ALA A 11 9.25 -23.37 -1.22
C ALA A 11 10.07 -22.08 -1.12
N GLN A 12 11.04 -21.89 -2.02
CA GLN A 12 11.87 -20.69 -2.06
C GLN A 12 11.06 -19.44 -2.45
N GLU A 13 10.19 -19.52 -3.46
CA GLU A 13 9.32 -18.39 -3.83
C GLU A 13 8.36 -18.02 -2.70
N ARG A 14 7.85 -19.00 -1.96
CA ARG A 14 7.00 -18.77 -0.78
C ARG A 14 7.77 -18.07 0.34
N ASP A 15 8.98 -18.51 0.65
CA ASP A 15 9.85 -17.86 1.65
C ASP A 15 10.18 -16.42 1.25
N GLN A 16 10.58 -16.21 0.00
CA GLN A 16 10.89 -14.87 -0.52
C GLN A 16 9.66 -13.96 -0.47
N PHE A 17 8.48 -14.46 -0.85
CA PHE A 17 7.24 -13.69 -0.77
C PHE A 17 6.85 -13.37 0.68
N GLN A 18 7.01 -14.32 1.60
CA GLN A 18 6.78 -14.08 3.02
C GLN A 18 7.68 -12.95 3.52
N ARG A 19 9.00 -13.06 3.30
CA ARG A 19 9.98 -12.03 3.71
C ARG A 19 9.71 -10.68 3.07
N PHE A 20 9.26 -10.66 1.81
CA PHE A 20 8.83 -9.45 1.11
C PHE A 20 7.66 -8.78 1.84
N THR A 21 6.59 -9.53 2.13
CA THR A 21 5.41 -8.96 2.83
C THR A 21 5.74 -8.53 4.27
N GLU A 22 6.61 -9.27 4.97
CA GLU A 22 7.07 -8.90 6.31
C GLU A 22 7.90 -7.61 6.30
N ALA A 23 8.69 -7.37 5.25
CA ALA A 23 9.43 -6.12 5.08
C ALA A 23 8.50 -4.92 4.91
N LEU A 24 7.40 -5.07 4.18
CA LEU A 24 6.38 -4.01 4.00
C LEU A 24 5.69 -3.62 5.32
N LEU A 25 5.67 -4.51 6.30
CA LEU A 25 5.09 -4.27 7.63
C LEU A 25 6.05 -3.61 8.62
N GLN A 26 7.34 -3.46 8.27
CA GLN A 26 8.31 -2.79 9.14
C GLN A 26 8.26 -1.27 8.97
N PRO A 27 8.81 -0.49 9.92
CA PRO A 27 9.09 0.93 9.71
C PRO A 27 9.93 1.17 8.45
N PRO A 28 9.86 2.35 7.81
CA PRO A 28 10.38 2.56 6.47
C PRO A 28 11.83 2.14 6.25
N GLU A 29 12.74 2.56 7.12
CA GLU A 29 14.18 2.29 7.02
C GLU A 29 14.46 0.78 7.17
N ALA A 30 13.83 0.15 8.16
CA ALA A 30 13.97 -1.28 8.42
C ALA A 30 13.35 -2.13 7.31
N GLY A 31 12.20 -1.71 6.76
CA GLY A 31 11.53 -2.35 5.65
C GLY A 31 12.37 -2.26 4.37
N ALA A 32 12.87 -1.08 4.03
CA ALA A 32 13.70 -0.86 2.85
C ALA A 32 14.99 -1.70 2.91
N ALA A 33 15.65 -1.75 4.08
CA ALA A 33 16.83 -2.60 4.28
C ALA A 33 16.50 -4.09 4.05
N LYS A 34 15.39 -4.60 4.60
CA LYS A 34 14.96 -5.99 4.38
C LYS A 34 14.62 -6.28 2.92
N LEU A 35 14.03 -5.33 2.20
CA LEU A 35 13.78 -5.46 0.76
C LEU A 35 15.11 -5.52 -0.01
N ARG A 36 16.10 -4.70 0.34
CA ARG A 36 17.44 -4.73 -0.25
C ARG A 36 18.14 -6.08 -0.04
N ASP A 37 18.02 -6.67 1.15
CA ASP A 37 18.59 -7.99 1.47
C ASP A 37 18.04 -9.13 0.61
N LEU A 38 16.79 -9.02 0.11
CA LEU A 38 16.19 -10.03 -0.77
C LEU A 38 16.81 -10.06 -2.17
N ILE A 39 17.42 -8.96 -2.59
CA ILE A 39 17.91 -8.75 -3.96
C ILE A 39 19.44 -8.86 -4.01
N GLY A 40 20.10 -8.42 -2.94
CA GLY A 40 21.55 -8.31 -2.84
C GLY A 40 22.07 -6.89 -3.12
N PRO A 41 23.33 -6.61 -2.75
CA PRO A 41 23.84 -5.24 -2.62
C PRO A 41 24.06 -4.50 -3.94
N ASN A 42 24.25 -5.22 -5.05
CA ASN A 42 24.77 -4.62 -6.30
C ASN A 42 23.75 -4.57 -7.45
N GLN A 43 22.51 -4.98 -7.21
CA GLN A 43 21.48 -4.98 -8.26
C GLN A 43 20.64 -3.71 -8.16
N GLU A 44 20.40 -3.05 -9.29
CA GLU A 44 19.38 -2.01 -9.33
C GLU A 44 18.00 -2.64 -9.12
N ALA A 45 17.19 -2.03 -8.27
CA ALA A 45 15.93 -2.62 -7.83
C ALA A 45 14.83 -1.57 -7.70
N TYR A 46 13.64 -1.98 -8.10
CA TYR A 46 12.43 -1.17 -8.02
C TYR A 46 11.35 -1.94 -7.26
N LEU A 47 10.74 -1.26 -6.29
CA LEU A 47 9.54 -1.71 -5.61
C LEU A 47 8.34 -1.13 -6.35
N VAL A 48 7.47 -2.00 -6.86
CA VAL A 48 6.19 -1.62 -7.45
C VAL A 48 5.09 -2.01 -6.48
N ILE A 49 4.26 -1.04 -6.11
CA ILE A 49 3.06 -1.28 -5.31
C ILE A 49 1.85 -0.66 -5.98
N HIS A 50 0.69 -1.24 -5.73
CA HIS A 50 -0.59 -0.66 -6.10
C HIS A 50 -1.40 -0.36 -4.84
N VAL A 51 -2.25 0.67 -4.85
CA VAL A 51 -3.08 1.03 -3.66
C VAL A 51 -3.87 -0.17 -3.12
N SER A 52 -4.39 -1.04 -3.99
CA SER A 52 -5.13 -2.24 -3.59
C SER A 52 -4.31 -3.29 -2.84
N ASP A 53 -2.97 -3.21 -2.88
CA ASP A 53 -2.11 -4.10 -2.12
C ASP A 53 -2.23 -3.86 -0.61
N LEU A 54 -2.75 -2.70 -0.18
CA LEU A 54 -3.10 -2.43 1.22
C LEU A 54 -4.01 -3.53 1.77
N TYR A 55 -5.12 -3.79 1.07
CA TYR A 55 -6.08 -4.81 1.49
C TYR A 55 -5.49 -6.23 1.41
N LYS A 56 -4.69 -6.52 0.38
CA LYS A 56 -4.02 -7.83 0.25
C LYS A 56 -3.07 -8.09 1.42
N LEU A 57 -2.29 -7.09 1.81
CA LEU A 57 -1.37 -7.19 2.94
C LEU A 57 -2.13 -7.38 4.26
N GLY A 58 -3.23 -6.65 4.45
CA GLY A 58 -4.12 -6.82 5.61
C GLY A 58 -4.76 -8.21 5.69
N LEU A 59 -5.15 -8.79 4.55
CA LEU A 59 -5.63 -10.18 4.50
C LEU A 59 -4.56 -11.21 4.86
N LEU A 60 -3.32 -10.96 4.46
CA LEU A 60 -2.19 -11.86 4.74
C LEU A 60 -1.72 -11.75 6.20
N HIS A 61 -1.80 -10.55 6.79
CA HIS A 61 -1.30 -10.26 8.14
C HIS A 61 -2.32 -9.45 8.96
N PRO A 62 -3.52 -9.99 9.25
CA PRO A 62 -4.60 -9.24 9.89
C PRO A 62 -4.24 -8.74 11.30
N ASP A 63 -3.36 -9.44 12.01
CA ASP A 63 -2.90 -9.06 13.35
C ASP A 63 -1.84 -7.95 13.34
N LYS A 64 -1.33 -7.56 12.16
CA LYS A 64 -0.22 -6.61 12.01
C LYS A 64 -0.56 -5.39 11.16
N PHE A 65 -1.61 -5.47 10.36
CA PHE A 65 -1.99 -4.39 9.44
C PHE A 65 -3.50 -4.23 9.35
N GLY A 66 -4.02 -3.33 10.17
CA GLY A 66 -5.43 -2.99 10.22
C GLY A 66 -5.81 -2.11 9.03
N VAL A 67 -6.61 -2.66 8.12
CA VAL A 67 -7.09 -1.94 6.94
C VAL A 67 -8.55 -2.27 6.64
N ALA A 68 -9.31 -1.25 6.28
CA ALA A 68 -10.66 -1.37 5.73
C ALA A 68 -10.74 -0.66 4.37
N TYR A 69 -11.76 -0.98 3.58
CA TYR A 69 -12.06 -0.20 2.38
C TYR A 69 -13.56 -0.02 2.19
N LYS A 70 -13.93 1.05 1.51
CA LYS A 70 -15.31 1.32 1.10
C LYS A 70 -15.34 2.00 -0.26
N ASN A 71 -16.31 1.61 -1.10
CA ASN A 71 -16.51 2.24 -2.40
C ASN A 71 -17.49 3.42 -2.25
N PHE A 72 -17.25 4.48 -3.02
CA PHE A 72 -18.10 5.66 -3.07
C PHE A 72 -18.34 6.04 -4.53
N MET A 73 -19.56 6.49 -4.82
CA MET A 73 -19.89 7.10 -6.10
C MET A 73 -19.50 8.57 -6.09
N LEU A 74 -18.79 9.00 -7.12
CA LEU A 74 -18.36 10.37 -7.36
C LEU A 74 -19.50 11.16 -8.00
N THR A 75 -20.46 11.61 -7.18
CA THR A 75 -21.60 12.40 -7.63
C THR A 75 -21.22 13.88 -7.80
N GLY A 76 -20.34 14.19 -8.77
CA GLY A 76 -20.01 15.55 -9.24
C GLY A 76 -19.43 16.56 -8.22
N ASN A 77 -19.46 16.27 -6.92
CA ASN A 77 -19.05 17.15 -5.84
C ASN A 77 -17.99 16.47 -4.97
N ILE A 78 -16.72 16.67 -5.34
CA ILE A 78 -15.55 16.13 -4.62
C ILE A 78 -15.48 16.68 -3.18
N HIS A 79 -16.00 17.89 -2.91
CA HIS A 79 -16.05 18.43 -1.54
C HIS A 79 -17.02 17.64 -0.65
N GLY A 80 -18.15 17.17 -1.20
CA GLY A 80 -19.07 16.29 -0.48
C GLY A 80 -18.40 14.96 -0.11
N LEU A 81 -17.56 14.43 -1.01
CA LEU A 81 -16.84 13.19 -0.78
C LEU A 81 -15.87 13.27 0.41
N ILE A 82 -15.13 14.36 0.57
CA ILE A 82 -14.21 14.54 1.71
C ILE A 82 -14.99 14.49 3.03
N ASN A 83 -16.18 15.10 3.08
CA ASN A 83 -17.03 15.03 4.28
C ASN A 83 -17.49 13.60 4.57
N HIS A 84 -17.85 12.83 3.55
CA HIS A 84 -18.17 11.40 3.73
C HIS A 84 -16.98 10.63 4.31
N MET A 85 -15.74 10.89 3.86
CA MET A 85 -14.56 10.22 4.41
C MET A 85 -14.34 10.58 5.88
N LYS A 86 -14.51 11.86 6.24
CA LYS A 86 -14.37 12.32 7.62
C LYS A 86 -15.40 11.70 8.56
N VAL A 87 -16.64 11.55 8.09
CA VAL A 87 -17.69 10.84 8.84
C VAL A 87 -17.29 9.38 9.02
N GLU A 88 -16.90 8.68 7.94
CA GLU A 88 -16.47 7.27 8.01
C GLU A 88 -15.30 7.07 8.98
N MET A 89 -14.28 7.93 8.90
CA MET A 89 -13.14 7.89 9.82
C MET A 89 -13.58 8.04 11.28
N LYS A 90 -14.49 8.96 11.55
CA LYS A 90 -14.97 9.23 12.91
C LYS A 90 -15.87 8.11 13.44
N GLU A 91 -16.72 7.53 12.59
CA GLU A 91 -17.65 6.46 13.00
C GLU A 91 -16.93 5.15 13.33
N HIS A 92 -15.77 4.91 12.72
CA HIS A 92 -14.99 3.68 12.87
C HIS A 92 -13.62 3.89 13.53
N ASP A 93 -13.34 5.09 14.03
CA ASP A 93 -12.07 5.48 14.66
C ASP A 93 -10.82 5.19 13.79
N TYR A 94 -10.94 5.35 12.46
CA TYR A 94 -9.82 5.15 11.54
C TYR A 94 -8.79 6.28 11.66
N SER A 95 -7.51 5.92 11.52
CA SER A 95 -6.38 6.84 11.70
C SER A 95 -6.12 7.73 10.49
N THR A 96 -6.34 7.22 9.27
CA THR A 96 -6.14 7.96 8.02
C THR A 96 -6.80 7.22 6.86
N TYR A 97 -6.88 7.86 5.69
CA TYR A 97 -7.34 7.23 4.46
C TYR A 97 -6.54 7.67 3.23
N THR A 98 -6.54 6.81 2.22
CA THR A 98 -6.11 7.12 0.85
C THR A 98 -7.17 6.69 -0.16
N LEU A 99 -7.10 7.21 -1.38
CA LEU A 99 -8.12 7.02 -2.41
C LEU A 99 -7.52 6.31 -3.64
N GLN A 100 -8.31 5.41 -4.21
CA GLN A 100 -8.08 4.79 -5.51
C GLN A 100 -9.23 5.15 -6.45
N SER A 101 -8.91 5.67 -7.63
CA SER A 101 -9.89 5.78 -8.71
C SER A 101 -10.16 4.40 -9.31
N LEU A 102 -11.44 4.01 -9.40
CA LEU A 102 -11.88 2.78 -10.07
C LEU A 102 -12.44 3.09 -11.47
N SER A 103 -13.12 4.22 -11.59
CA SER A 103 -13.68 4.77 -12.83
C SER A 103 -13.84 6.28 -12.69
N ASP A 104 -14.29 6.97 -13.74
CA ASP A 104 -14.64 8.40 -13.66
C ASP A 104 -15.74 8.71 -12.64
N ARG A 105 -16.46 7.69 -12.17
CA ARG A 105 -17.60 7.82 -11.26
C ARG A 105 -17.47 7.02 -9.98
N ASP A 106 -16.46 6.18 -9.85
CA ASP A 106 -16.32 5.30 -8.70
C ASP A 106 -14.93 5.41 -8.12
N ILE A 107 -14.88 5.54 -6.81
CA ILE A 107 -13.63 5.52 -6.07
C ILE A 107 -13.72 4.52 -4.93
N ARG A 108 -12.55 4.08 -4.48
CA ARG A 108 -12.40 3.29 -3.27
C ARG A 108 -11.54 4.07 -2.29
N ALA A 109 -12.04 4.26 -1.08
CA ALA A 109 -11.22 4.71 0.02
C ALA A 109 -10.67 3.49 0.76
N PHE A 110 -9.39 3.54 1.10
CA PHE A 110 -8.74 2.60 2.01
C PHE A 110 -8.42 3.34 3.30
N PHE A 111 -8.79 2.74 4.42
CA PHE A 111 -8.63 3.32 5.75
C PHE A 111 -7.66 2.47 6.56
N LEU A 112 -6.74 3.11 7.29
CA LEU A 112 -5.91 2.41 8.26
C LEU A 112 -6.60 2.42 9.62
N ALA A 113 -6.74 1.26 10.22
CA ALA A 113 -7.53 1.07 11.43
C ALA A 113 -6.86 1.62 12.69
N ASP A 114 -5.54 1.72 12.69
CA ASP A 114 -4.76 2.07 13.88
C ASP A 114 -3.45 2.77 13.53
N GLU A 115 -2.88 3.45 14.54
CA GLU A 115 -1.62 4.20 14.38
C GLU A 115 -0.43 3.29 14.03
N PRO A 116 -0.24 2.08 14.60
CA PRO A 116 0.82 1.15 14.17
C PRO A 116 0.81 0.86 12.68
N SER A 117 -0.36 0.65 12.08
CA SER A 117 -0.49 0.43 10.64
C SER A 117 0.03 1.61 9.83
N THR A 118 -0.13 2.84 10.31
CA THR A 118 0.38 4.06 9.63
C THR A 118 1.90 4.19 9.65
N GLN A 119 2.59 3.47 10.53
CA GLN A 119 4.05 3.50 10.67
C GLN A 119 4.75 2.48 9.78
N THR A 120 4.01 1.58 9.14
CA THR A 120 4.57 0.58 8.22
C THR A 120 5.11 1.22 6.93
N LEU A 121 6.11 0.59 6.32
CA LEU A 121 6.63 0.96 5.02
C LEU A 121 5.49 1.01 4.00
N MET A 122 4.60 0.01 4.00
CA MET A 122 3.44 -0.03 3.11
C MET A 122 2.60 1.25 3.16
N ALA A 123 2.27 1.73 4.37
CA ALA A 123 1.50 2.96 4.52
C ALA A 123 2.28 4.19 4.05
N ARG A 124 3.58 4.25 4.35
CA ARG A 124 4.45 5.39 4.02
C ARG A 124 4.77 5.51 2.53
N LEU A 125 4.55 4.45 1.76
CA LEU A 125 4.68 4.42 0.29
C LEU A 125 3.42 4.91 -0.44
N LEU A 126 2.36 5.32 0.24
CA LEU A 126 1.09 5.70 -0.37
C LEU A 126 0.57 7.04 0.17
N PRO A 127 -0.23 7.79 -0.62
CA PRO A 127 -0.60 9.16 -0.29
C PRO A 127 -1.77 9.18 0.70
N PHE A 128 -1.47 8.88 1.96
CA PHE A 128 -2.45 8.97 3.04
C PHE A 128 -2.69 10.42 3.47
N THR A 129 -3.95 10.75 3.72
CA THR A 129 -4.38 12.10 4.13
C THR A 129 -3.84 12.42 5.53
N GLU A 130 -3.43 13.67 5.78
CA GLU A 130 -2.86 14.14 7.06
C GLU A 130 -1.56 13.42 7.49
N LYS A 131 -0.95 12.64 6.60
CA LYS A 131 0.36 12.03 6.79
C LYS A 131 1.36 12.68 5.83
N GLU A 132 2.64 12.49 6.11
CA GLU A 132 3.69 13.04 5.27
C GLU A 132 3.63 12.45 3.85
N PRO A 133 3.77 13.27 2.79
CA PRO A 133 3.70 12.77 1.41
C PRO A 133 4.79 11.73 1.10
N PRO A 134 4.49 10.70 0.30
CA PRO A 134 5.49 9.68 -0.07
C PRO A 134 6.72 10.23 -0.81
N LEU A 135 6.60 11.40 -1.45
CA LEU A 135 7.71 12.10 -2.11
C LEU A 135 8.86 12.47 -1.15
N ASN A 136 8.56 12.64 0.14
CA ASN A 136 9.54 13.02 1.16
C ASN A 136 10.20 11.80 1.83
N LEU A 137 9.80 10.59 1.46
CA LEU A 137 10.33 9.37 2.07
C LEU A 137 11.82 9.22 1.72
N GLN A 138 12.67 9.16 2.74
CA GLN A 138 14.13 9.03 2.55
C GLN A 138 14.57 7.59 2.33
N ALA A 139 13.79 6.62 2.87
CA ALA A 139 14.13 5.20 2.81
C ALA A 139 14.12 4.63 1.39
N VAL A 140 13.32 5.19 0.48
CA VAL A 140 13.22 4.82 -0.93
C VAL A 140 12.87 6.04 -1.77
N GLN A 141 13.22 6.04 -3.06
CA GLN A 141 12.97 7.18 -3.94
C GLN A 141 11.78 6.92 -4.88
N LEU A 142 10.73 7.74 -4.83
CA LEU A 142 9.65 7.69 -5.80
C LEU A 142 10.16 8.08 -7.19
N VAL A 143 9.97 7.22 -8.19
CA VAL A 143 10.41 7.46 -9.58
C VAL A 143 9.26 7.52 -10.58
N TYR A 144 8.12 6.90 -10.28
CA TYR A 144 6.96 6.90 -11.17
C TYR A 144 5.66 6.65 -10.41
N GLN A 145 4.56 7.23 -10.91
CA GLN A 145 3.22 6.98 -10.41
C GLN A 145 2.17 7.14 -11.51
N GLN A 146 1.28 6.16 -11.67
CA GLN A 146 0.12 6.25 -12.56
C GLN A 146 -1.00 5.31 -12.12
N GLY A 147 -2.26 5.79 -12.15
CA GLY A 147 -3.45 4.93 -12.07
C GLY A 147 -3.57 4.06 -10.81
N GLY A 148 -2.92 4.45 -9.71
CA GLY A 148 -2.86 3.68 -8.45
C GLY A 148 -1.56 2.91 -8.25
N TYR A 149 -0.71 2.79 -9.26
CA TYR A 149 0.64 2.25 -9.13
C TYR A 149 1.62 3.32 -8.68
N TRP A 150 2.51 2.92 -7.77
CA TRP A 150 3.64 3.70 -7.27
C TRP A 150 4.91 2.86 -7.41
N VAL A 151 5.94 3.45 -8.01
CA VAL A 151 7.21 2.79 -8.28
C VAL A 151 8.31 3.53 -7.55
N TYR A 152 9.03 2.79 -6.71
CA TYR A 152 10.10 3.30 -5.89
C TYR A 152 11.42 2.63 -6.27
N LYS A 153 12.48 3.41 -6.42
CA LYS A 153 13.85 2.89 -6.48
C LYS A 153 14.31 2.59 -5.05
N LEU A 154 14.78 1.36 -4.83
CA LEU A 154 15.40 0.97 -3.57
C LEU A 154 16.83 1.52 -3.50
N PRO A 155 17.32 1.95 -2.32
CA PRO A 155 18.65 2.51 -2.13
C PRO A 155 19.74 1.45 -2.35
#